data_AF-A0A4S2HIY6-F1
#
_entry.id   AF-A0A4S2HIY6-F1
#
_cell.length_a   1.000
_cell.length_b   1.000
_cell.length_c   1.000
_cell.angle_alpha   90.00
_cell.angle_beta   90.00
_cell.angle_gamma   90.00
#
_symmetry.space_group_name_H-M   'P 1'
#
loop_
_entity.id
_entity.type
_entity.pdbx_description
1 polymer ?
#
loop_
_entity_poly.entity_id
_entity_poly.type
_entity_poly.pdbx_seq_one_letter_code
_entity_poly.pdbx_strand_id
1 'polypeptide(L)'
;MIERELYLSRIRPFIGKDIVKVLTGIRRCGKSVMLELIQEELKSNGIQEHMILSINFESKASDFASSVSAAYAYLQNFAASRSGKIYLFLDEIQELPEKTEAEVF
;
A
#
# COMPACT_ATOMS: atom_id res chain seq x y z
N MET A 1 -16.95 10.82 -1.08
CA MET A 1 -15.71 11.47 -0.59
C MET A 1 -15.52 12.77 -1.35
N ILE A 2 -14.99 13.84 -0.75
CA ILE A 2 -14.73 15.09 -1.49
C ILE A 2 -13.39 14.96 -2.21
N GLU A 3 -13.37 15.29 -3.50
CA GLU A 3 -12.15 15.27 -4.32
C GLU A 3 -11.10 16.26 -3.77
N ARG A 4 -9.87 15.78 -3.58
CA ARG A 4 -8.76 16.55 -3.00
C ARG A 4 -7.73 16.89 -4.07
N GLU A 5 -8.16 17.66 -5.07
CA GLU A 5 -7.41 17.93 -6.30
C GLU A 5 -5.98 18.45 -6.07
N LEU A 6 -5.78 19.33 -5.09
CA LEU A 6 -4.44 19.83 -4.73
C LEU A 6 -3.45 18.71 -4.36
N TYR A 7 -3.92 17.65 -3.73
CA TYR A 7 -3.08 16.52 -3.31
C TYR A 7 -2.94 15.50 -4.43
N LEU A 8 -4.03 15.19 -5.15
CA LEU A 8 -4.02 14.25 -6.27
C LEU A 8 -3.13 14.72 -7.42
N SER A 9 -3.20 16.01 -7.77
CA SER A 9 -2.35 16.61 -8.82
C SER A 9 -0.84 16.45 -8.55
N ARG A 10 -0.42 16.38 -7.29
CA ARG A 10 0.98 16.12 -6.91
C ARG A 10 1.38 14.65 -7.09
N ILE A 11 0.43 13.72 -7.02
CA ILE A 11 0.71 12.28 -7.10
C ILE A 11 0.58 11.76 -8.53
N ARG A 12 -0.38 12.27 -9.32
CA ARG A 12 -0.64 11.86 -10.71
C ARG A 12 0.63 11.70 -11.58
N PRO A 13 1.60 12.63 -11.58
CA PRO A 13 2.81 12.51 -12.41
C PRO A 13 3.68 11.27 -12.10
N PHE A 14 3.52 10.71 -10.90
CA PHE A 14 4.29 9.60 -10.37
C PHE A 14 3.54 8.27 -10.42
N ILE A 15 2.26 8.28 -10.80
CA ILE A 15 1.49 7.06 -11.05
C ILE A 15 2.11 6.35 -12.26
N GLY A 16 2.30 5.04 -12.14
CA GLY A 16 2.88 4.24 -13.22
C GLY A 16 4.41 4.32 -13.35
N LYS A 17 5.08 5.25 -12.67
CA LYS A 17 6.55 5.34 -12.65
C LYS A 17 7.18 4.31 -11.72
N ASP A 18 8.42 3.93 -12.02
CA ASP A 18 9.21 2.98 -11.23
C ASP A 18 9.82 3.64 -9.99
N ILE A 19 8.94 4.15 -9.13
CA ILE A 19 9.28 4.77 -7.85
C ILE A 19 8.23 4.39 -6.81
N VAL A 20 8.70 4.13 -5.59
CA VAL A 20 7.86 3.90 -4.42
C VAL A 20 7.44 5.26 -3.86
N LYS A 21 6.15 5.43 -3.57
CA LYS A 21 5.61 6.64 -2.96
C LYS A 21 5.37 6.37 -1.48
N VAL A 22 6.03 7.12 -0.62
CA VAL A 22 5.89 7.00 0.83
C VAL A 22 5.19 8.24 1.37
N LEU A 23 4.07 8.05 2.07
CA LEU A 23 3.36 9.12 2.77
C LEU A 23 3.71 9.05 4.25
N THR A 24 4.43 10.06 4.74
CA THR A 24 4.78 10.19 6.16
C THR A 24 4.00 11.33 6.82
N GLY A 25 3.85 11.26 8.13
CA GLY A 25 3.21 12.33 8.91
C GLY A 25 2.62 11.81 10.22
N ILE A 26 2.20 12.73 11.07
CA ILE A 26 1.65 12.42 12.40
C ILE A 26 0.35 11.59 12.30
N ARG A 27 -0.01 10.88 13.38
CA ARG A 27 -1.27 10.14 13.44
C ARG A 27 -2.46 11.09 13.26
N ARG A 28 -3.51 10.63 12.56
CA ARG A 28 -4.74 11.39 12.23
C ARG A 28 -4.56 12.58 11.29
N CYS A 29 -3.44 12.70 10.57
CA CYS A 29 -3.30 13.72 9.52
C CYS A 29 -3.97 13.37 8.16
N GLY A 30 -4.64 12.21 8.06
CA GLY A 30 -5.39 11.83 6.86
C GLY A 30 -4.60 11.04 5.80
N LYS A 31 -3.53 10.32 6.18
CA LYS A 31 -2.75 9.48 5.25
C LYS A 31 -3.59 8.34 4.65
N SER A 32 -4.29 7.56 5.48
CA SER A 32 -5.15 6.47 5.00
C SER A 32 -6.25 6.99 4.07
N VAL A 33 -6.84 8.14 4.41
CA VAL A 33 -7.78 8.89 3.55
C VAL A 33 -7.14 9.28 2.21
N MET A 34 -5.87 9.68 2.20
CA MET A 34 -5.15 9.97 0.95
C MET A 34 -4.91 8.70 0.12
N LEU A 35 -4.58 7.57 0.76
CA LEU A 35 -4.44 6.28 0.06
C LEU A 35 -5.76 5.86 -0.60
N GLU A 36 -6.88 5.98 0.11
CA GLU A 36 -8.23 5.73 -0.42
C GLU A 36 -8.55 6.62 -1.62
N LEU A 37 -8.25 7.92 -1.55
CA LEU A 37 -8.45 8.85 -2.67
C LEU A 37 -7.65 8.45 -3.92
N ILE A 38 -6.41 8.00 -3.74
CA ILE A 38 -5.58 7.53 -4.88
C ILE A 38 -6.16 6.24 -5.44
N GLN A 39 -6.69 5.33 -4.62
CA GLN A 39 -7.35 4.12 -5.10
C GLN A 39 -8.59 4.47 -5.93
N GLU A 40 -9.44 5.39 -5.46
CA GLU A 40 -10.60 5.85 -6.22
C GLU A 40 -10.20 6.53 -7.55
N GLU A 41 -9.15 7.35 -7.54
CA GLU A 41 -8.59 7.95 -8.77
C GLU A 41 -8.07 6.88 -9.74
N LEU A 42 -7.43 5.81 -9.27
CA LEU A 42 -7.00 4.71 -10.14
C LEU A 42 -8.21 4.01 -10.78
N LYS A 43 -9.26 3.76 -9.99
CA LYS A 43 -10.48 3.11 -10.45
C LYS A 43 -11.26 3.97 -11.43
N SER A 44 -11.36 5.28 -11.19
CA SER A 44 -12.00 6.22 -12.11
C SER A 44 -11.25 6.31 -13.45
N ASN A 45 -9.94 6.10 -13.43
CA ASN A 45 -9.09 6.00 -14.63
C ASN A 45 -9.08 4.59 -15.28
N GLY A 46 -9.98 3.70 -14.87
CA GLY A 46 -10.20 2.40 -15.52
C GLY A 46 -9.35 1.24 -14.99
N ILE A 47 -8.59 1.43 -13.91
CA ILE A 47 -7.89 0.32 -13.25
C ILE A 47 -8.93 -0.55 -12.54
N GLN A 48 -8.92 -1.84 -12.85
CA GLN A 48 -9.85 -2.79 -12.25
C GLN A 48 -9.53 -3.00 -10.77
N GLU A 49 -10.57 -3.05 -9.92
CA GLU A 49 -10.43 -3.23 -8.47
C GLU A 49 -9.53 -4.42 -8.11
N HIS A 50 -9.63 -5.53 -8.85
CA HIS A 50 -8.82 -6.71 -8.57
C HIS A 50 -7.31 -6.50 -8.82
N MET A 51 -6.89 -5.45 -9.52
CA MET A 51 -5.47 -5.08 -9.70
C MET A 51 -4.91 -4.26 -8.53
N ILE A 52 -5.77 -3.86 -7.59
CA ILE A 52 -5.42 -3.04 -6.42
C ILE A 52 -5.42 -3.94 -5.18
N LEU A 53 -4.36 -3.88 -4.39
CA LEU A 53 -4.27 -4.51 -3.08
C LEU A 53 -4.06 -3.44 -2.02
N SER A 54 -4.94 -3.40 -1.03
CA SER A 54 -4.83 -2.53 0.13
C SER A 54 -4.63 -3.36 1.39
N ILE A 55 -3.57 -3.09 2.13
CA ILE A 55 -3.22 -3.77 3.37
C ILE A 55 -3.00 -2.72 4.45
N ASN A 56 -3.65 -2.91 5.60
CA ASN A 56 -3.35 -2.16 6.82
C ASN A 56 -2.79 -3.15 7.85
N PHE A 57 -1.54 -2.92 8.30
CA PHE A 57 -0.84 -3.85 9.19
C PHE A 57 -1.22 -3.70 10.68
N GLU A 58 -1.94 -2.64 11.07
CA GLU A 58 -2.53 -2.50 12.41
C GLU A 58 -3.77 -3.42 12.56
N SER A 59 -4.38 -3.85 11.45
CA SER A 59 -5.55 -4.72 11.45
C SER A 59 -5.19 -6.16 11.87
N LYS A 60 -5.58 -6.53 13.10
CA LYS A 60 -5.42 -7.87 13.71
C LYS A 60 -6.07 -9.03 12.95
N ALA A 61 -6.77 -8.76 11.85
CA ALA A 61 -7.54 -9.75 11.11
C ALA A 61 -6.72 -10.57 10.11
N SER A 62 -5.38 -10.41 10.07
CA SER A 62 -4.58 -10.98 8.98
C SER A 62 -3.30 -11.68 9.41
N ASP A 63 -3.21 -12.97 9.08
CA ASP A 63 -2.02 -13.80 9.34
C ASP A 63 -0.76 -13.27 8.63
N PHE A 64 -0.93 -12.50 7.55
CA PHE A 64 0.19 -11.88 6.82
C PHE A 64 0.87 -10.74 7.61
N ALA A 65 0.22 -10.14 8.62
CA ALA A 65 0.82 -9.10 9.43
C ALA A 65 1.76 -9.65 10.54
N SER A 66 1.85 -10.98 10.67
CA SER A 66 2.66 -11.64 11.71
C SER A 66 4.17 -11.59 11.46
N SER A 67 4.61 -11.42 10.21
CA SER A 67 6.03 -11.33 9.86
C SER A 67 6.24 -10.72 8.48
N VAL A 68 7.43 -10.15 8.26
CA VAL A 68 7.87 -9.65 6.94
C VAL A 68 7.78 -10.76 5.88
N SER A 69 8.15 -11.99 6.24
CA SER A 69 8.11 -13.13 5.32
C SER A 69 6.68 -13.52 4.93
N ALA A 70 5.73 -13.49 5.88
CA ALA A 70 4.33 -13.77 5.59
C ALA A 70 3.70 -12.67 4.72
N ALA A 71 3.97 -11.39 5.02
CA ALA A 71 3.55 -10.26 4.21
C ALA A 71 4.09 -10.37 2.78
N TYR A 72 5.38 -10.67 2.63
CA TYR A 72 6.02 -10.82 1.33
C TYR A 72 5.41 -11.97 0.51
N ALA A 73 5.22 -13.15 1.13
CA ALA A 73 4.58 -14.29 0.47
C ALA A 73 3.14 -13.96 0.00
N TYR A 74 2.38 -13.23 0.82
CA TYR A 74 1.03 -12.78 0.47
C TYR A 74 1.05 -11.84 -0.75
N LEU A 75 1.95 -10.86 -0.77
CA LEU A 75 2.11 -9.93 -1.90
C LEU A 75 2.54 -10.66 -3.19
N GLN A 76 3.46 -11.63 -3.09
CA GLN A 76 3.86 -12.44 -4.24
C GLN A 76 2.70 -13.26 -4.80
N ASN A 77 1.95 -13.93 -3.94
CA ASN A 77 0.79 -14.73 -4.37
C ASN A 77 -0.26 -13.87 -5.05
N PHE A 78 -0.51 -12.67 -4.53
CA PHE A 78 -1.39 -11.70 -5.17
C PHE A 78 -0.87 -11.32 -6.57
N ALA A 79 0.42 -11.02 -6.71
CA ALA A 79 1.01 -10.64 -7.99
C ALA A 79 0.98 -11.80 -9.01
N ALA A 80 1.27 -13.02 -8.58
CA ALA A 80 1.37 -14.19 -9.45
C ALA A 80 0.06 -14.58 -10.13
N SER A 81 -1.09 -14.27 -9.51
CA SER A 81 -2.41 -14.61 -10.07
C SER A 81 -2.95 -13.53 -11.03
N ARG A 82 -2.14 -12.56 -11.44
CA ARG A 82 -2.55 -11.39 -12.23
C ARG A 82 -1.57 -11.15 -13.37
N SER A 83 -2.10 -10.67 -14.49
CA SER A 83 -1.29 -10.24 -15.64
C SER A 83 -1.31 -8.72 -15.73
N GLY A 84 -0.14 -8.11 -15.87
CA GLY A 84 0.02 -6.66 -16.01
C GLY A 84 0.36 -5.95 -14.70
N LYS A 85 0.07 -4.64 -14.66
CA LYS A 85 0.47 -3.78 -13.56
C LYS A 85 -0.51 -3.89 -12.40
N ILE A 86 0.02 -4.19 -11.22
CA ILE A 86 -0.72 -4.14 -9.95
C ILE A 86 -0.35 -2.90 -9.14
N TYR A 87 -1.23 -2.52 -8.21
CA TYR A 87 -1.05 -1.37 -7.34
C TYR A 87 -1.15 -1.83 -5.88
N LEU A 88 -0.06 -1.65 -5.14
CA LEU A 88 0.05 -2.04 -3.74
C LEU A 88 -0.07 -0.79 -2.86
N PHE A 89 -1.04 -0.80 -1.94
CA PHE A 89 -1.24 0.20 -0.92
C PHE A 89 -1.00 -0.44 0.44
N LEU A 90 0.08 0.00 1.09
CA LEU A 90 0.54 -0.54 2.37
C LEU A 90 0.40 0.58 3.40
N ASP A 91 -0.44 0.37 4.40
CA ASP A 91 -0.71 1.32 5.49
C ASP A 91 -0.18 0.76 6.82
N GLU A 92 0.37 1.66 7.63
CA GLU A 92 1.02 1.34 8.91
C GLU A 92 2.10 0.23 8.79
N ILE A 93 2.89 0.24 7.70
CA ILE A 93 3.91 -0.80 7.41
C ILE A 93 4.94 -1.00 8.53
N GLN A 94 5.16 0.01 9.36
CA GLN A 94 6.05 -0.07 10.52
C GLN A 94 5.55 -1.00 11.63
N GLU A 95 4.28 -1.42 11.60
CA GLU A 95 3.73 -2.40 12.54
C GLU A 95 4.22 -3.84 12.24
N LEU A 96 4.82 -4.08 11.06
CA LEU A 96 5.48 -5.34 10.79
C LEU A 96 6.68 -5.52 11.73
N PRO A 97 6.81 -6.68 12.39
CA PRO A 97 7.92 -6.92 13.29
C PRO A 97 9.23 -6.94 12.49
N GLU A 98 10.20 -6.16 12.95
CA GLU A 98 11.56 -6.17 12.42
C GLU A 98 12.17 -7.56 12.65
N LYS A 99 12.90 -8.08 11.66
CA LYS A 99 13.73 -9.25 11.92
C LYS A 99 14.86 -8.80 12.84
N THR A 100 14.84 -9.21 14.10
CA THR A 100 16.06 -9.26 14.89
C THR A 100 16.97 -10.27 14.19
N GLU A 101 17.91 -9.80 13.39
CA GLU A 101 19.12 -10.57 13.16
C GLU A 101 19.73 -10.77 14.56
N ALA A 102 19.61 -11.97 15.09
CA ALA A 102 20.42 -12.38 16.22
C ALA A 102 21.87 -12.12 15.80
N GLU A 103 22.55 -11.24 16.53
CA GLU A 103 23.98 -11.00 16.39
C GLU A 103 24.69 -12.36 16.32
N VAL A 104 25.17 -12.70 15.13
CA VAL A 104 26.13 -13.78 14.96
C VAL A 104 27.46 -13.20 15.39
N PHE A 105 27.83 -13.46 16.65
CA PHE A 105 29.22 -13.39 17.10
C PHE A 105 30.04 -14.51 16.45
#